data_AF-A0A7C4HK37-F1
#
_entry.id   AF-A0A7C4HK37-F1
#
_cell.length_a   1.000
_cell.length_b   1.000
_cell.length_c   1.000
_cell.angle_alpha   90.00
_cell.angle_beta   90.00
_cell.angle_gamma   90.00
#
_symmetry.space_group_name_H-M   'P 1'
#
loop_
_entity.id
_entity.type
_entity.pdbx_description
1 polymer ?
#
loop_
_entity_poly.entity_id
_entity_poly.type
_entity_poly.pdbx_seq_one_letter_code
_entity_poly.pdbx_strand_id
1 'polypeptide(L)' 'MKGDCIKLADKISAHLDQELEGEELADLLRHLEECGCCKHCLETMRQTRAMLKKLPGPEMPVDLKAKLRACLKNS' A
#
# COMPACT_ATOMS: atom_id res chain seq x y z
N MET A 1 -19.25 12.46 -9.46
CA MET A 1 -19.44 13.62 -8.55
C MET A 1 -18.10 13.94 -7.87
N LYS A 2 -17.73 15.22 -7.71
CA LYS A 2 -16.41 15.64 -7.17
C LYS A 2 -16.23 15.43 -5.65
N GLY A 3 -17.32 15.24 -4.90
CA GLY A 3 -17.32 15.15 -3.43
C GLY A 3 -16.78 13.82 -2.87
N ASP A 4 -16.90 12.73 -3.62
CA ASP A 4 -16.48 11.41 -3.15
C ASP A 4 -14.98 11.20 -3.26
N CYS A 5 -14.31 11.90 -4.18
CA CYS A 5 -12.87 11.73 -4.44
C CYS A 5 -11.99 12.16 -3.25
N ILE A 6 -12.42 13.14 -2.45
CA ILE A 6 -11.66 13.61 -1.27
C ILE A 6 -11.58 12.51 -0.22
N LYS A 7 -12.70 11.83 0.03
CA LYS A 7 -12.78 10.72 1.01
C LYS A 7 -12.07 9.46 0.53
N LEU A 8 -11.81 9.34 -0.77
CA LEU A 8 -11.12 8.18 -1.31
C LEU A 8 -9.60 8.26 -1.23
N ALA A 9 -9.00 9.43 -0.99
CA ALA A 9 -7.55 9.52 -0.80
C ALA A 9 -7.08 8.62 0.36
N ASP A 10 -7.79 8.65 1.48
CA ASP A 10 -7.49 7.81 2.65
C ASP A 10 -7.69 6.32 2.34
N LYS A 11 -8.78 5.97 1.64
CA LYS A 11 -9.04 4.58 1.22
C LYS A 11 -7.99 4.07 0.23
N ILE A 12 -7.49 4.92 -0.66
CA ILE A 12 -6.40 4.59 -1.58
C ILE A 12 -5.12 4.29 -0.78
N SER A 13 -4.80 5.08 0.23
CA SER A 13 -3.64 4.82 1.10
C SER A 13 -3.79 3.50 1.85
N ALA A 14 -4.92 3.28 2.52
CA ALA A 14 -5.20 2.04 3.23
C ALA A 14 -5.16 0.81 2.30
N HIS A 15 -5.68 0.93 1.06
CA HIS A 15 -5.54 -0.13 0.05
C HIS A 15 -4.07 -0.40 -0.30
N LEU A 16 -3.25 0.64 -0.46
CA LEU A 16 -1.83 0.49 -0.77
C LEU A 16 -1.08 -0.24 0.36
N ASP A 17 -1.49 -0.05 1.60
CA ASP A 17 -0.90 -0.66 2.79
C ASP A 17 -1.54 -2.01 3.17
N GLN A 18 -2.45 -2.52 2.33
CA GLN A 18 -3.18 -3.79 2.50
C GLN A 18 -4.09 -3.83 3.73
N GLU A 19 -4.58 -2.66 4.16
CA GLU A 19 -5.47 -2.49 5.32
C GLU A 19 -6.95 -2.39 4.92
N LEU A 20 -7.26 -2.56 3.64
CA LEU A 20 -8.62 -2.43 3.10
C LEU A 20 -9.12 -3.78 2.58
N GLU A 21 -10.30 -4.20 3.02
CA GLU A 21 -10.89 -5.50 2.70
C GLU A 21 -12.41 -5.43 2.51
N GLY A 22 -12.99 -6.54 2.07
CA GLY A 22 -14.45 -6.69 1.94
C GLY A 22 -15.12 -5.64 1.05
N GLU A 23 -16.23 -5.10 1.54
CA GLU A 23 -17.07 -4.14 0.82
C GLU A 23 -16.34 -2.83 0.52
N GLU A 24 -15.48 -2.36 1.43
CA GLU A 24 -14.75 -1.11 1.23
C GLU A 24 -13.76 -1.19 0.07
N LEU A 25 -13.16 -2.37 -0.11
CA LEU A 25 -12.28 -2.64 -1.26
C LEU A 25 -13.06 -2.69 -2.57
N ALA A 26 -14.21 -3.36 -2.58
CA ALA A 26 -15.06 -3.40 -3.77
C ALA A 26 -15.54 -2.00 -4.18
N ASP A 27 -15.92 -1.17 -3.21
CA ASP A 27 -16.35 0.22 -3.45
C ASP A 27 -15.23 1.10 -4.00
N LEU A 28 -14.03 0.97 -3.42
CA LEU A 28 -12.85 1.69 -3.91
C LEU A 28 -12.54 1.29 -5.36
N LEU A 29 -12.51 -0.01 -5.66
CA LEU A 29 -12.20 -0.52 -7.00
C LEU A 29 -13.21 -0.04 -8.04
N ARG A 30 -14.51 -0.10 -7.71
CA ARG A 30 -15.58 0.42 -8.58
C ARG A 30 -15.43 1.90 -8.86
N HIS A 31 -15.14 2.73 -7.85
CA HIS A 31 -14.88 4.15 -8.09
C HIS A 31 -13.64 4.36 -8.94
N LEU A 32 -12.58 3.60 -8.68
CA LEU A 32 -11.35 3.68 -9.46
C LEU A 32 -11.63 3.38 -10.92
N GLU A 33 -12.51 2.45 -11.30
CA GLU A 33 -12.85 2.18 -12.70
C GLU A 33 -13.43 3.39 -13.43
N GLU A 34 -14.30 4.15 -12.77
CA GLU A 34 -15.06 5.25 -13.35
C GLU A 34 -14.39 6.63 -13.22
N CYS A 35 -13.45 6.79 -12.27
CA CYS A 35 -12.87 8.09 -11.92
C CYS A 35 -11.39 8.21 -12.30
N GLY A 36 -11.11 8.90 -13.40
CA GLY A 36 -9.73 9.19 -13.84
C GLY A 36 -8.89 9.98 -12.83
N CYS A 37 -9.51 10.86 -12.03
CA CYS A 37 -8.81 11.62 -10.99
C CYS A 37 -8.24 10.70 -9.90
N CYS A 38 -9.06 9.76 -9.42
CA CYS A 38 -8.65 8.80 -8.39
C CYS A 38 -7.66 7.77 -8.94
N LYS A 39 -7.77 7.35 -10.21
CA LYS A 39 -6.73 6.55 -10.89
C LYS A 39 -5.38 7.28 -10.85
N HIS A 40 -5.35 8.55 -11.25
CA HIS A 40 -4.13 9.35 -11.26
C HIS A 40 -3.54 9.53 -9.85
N CYS A 41 -4.39 9.74 -8.84
CA CYS A 41 -3.98 9.81 -7.44
C CYS A 41 -3.30 8.50 -6.98
N LEU A 42 -3.93 7.35 -7.27
CA LEU A 42 -3.39 6.02 -6.96
C LEU A 42 -2.03 5.79 -7.64
N GLU A 43 -1.90 6.13 -8.92
CA GLU A 43 -0.64 6.01 -9.65
C GLU A 43 0.46 6.89 -9.04
N THR A 44 0.14 8.13 -8.70
CA THR A 44 1.07 9.07 -8.05
C THR A 44 1.57 8.52 -6.72
N MET A 45 0.67 8.01 -5.87
CA MET A 45 1.05 7.40 -4.59
C MET A 45 1.91 6.14 -4.77
N ARG A 46 1.60 5.29 -5.76
CA ARG A 46 2.41 4.11 -6.11
C ARG A 46 3.83 4.51 -6.54
N GLN A 47 3.96 5.53 -7.38
CA GLN A 47 5.26 6.06 -7.80
C GLN A 47 6.07 6.58 -6.61
N THR A 48 5.45 7.37 -5.72
CA THR A 48 6.10 7.85 -4.51
C THR A 48 6.59 6.70 -3.63
N ARG A 49 5.76 5.67 -3.36
CA ARG A 49 6.19 4.47 -2.61
C ARG A 49 7.36 3.75 -3.29
N ALA A 50 7.33 3.61 -4.61
CA ALA A 50 8.41 2.98 -5.35
C ALA A 50 9.73 3.77 -5.24
N MET A 51 9.68 5.10 -5.21
CA MET A 51 10.86 5.94 -4.97
C MET A 51 11.39 5.77 -3.54
N LEU A 52 10.51 5.80 -2.53
CA LEU A 52 10.90 5.63 -1.14
C LEU A 52 11.53 4.25 -0.87
N LYS A 53 11.03 3.18 -1.51
CA LYS A 53 11.61 1.83 -1.41
C LYS A 53 13.04 1.70 -1.96
N LYS A 54 13.50 2.65 -2.78
CA LYS A 54 14.89 2.67 -3.29
C LYS A 54 15.87 3.27 -2.30
N LEU A 55 15.39 3.94 -1.26
CA LEU A 55 16.25 4.48 -0.22
C LEU A 55 16.89 3.33 0.57
N PRO A 56 18.15 3.48 1.01
CA PRO A 56 18.78 2.49 1.86
C PRO A 56 17.93 2.28 3.12
N GLY A 57 17.47 1.04 3.30
CA GLY A 57 16.77 0.63 4.50
C GLY A 57 17.71 0.58 5.70
N PRO A 58 17.17 0.51 6.93
CA PRO A 58 17.98 0.32 8.12
C PRO A 58 18.81 -0.96 7.98
N GLU A 59 20.09 -0.88 8.37
CA GLU A 59 20.96 -2.06 8.35
C GLU A 59 20.42 -3.11 9.32
N MET A 60 20.21 -4.33 8.81
CA MET A 60 19.76 -5.45 9.62
C MET A 60 20.94 -5.98 10.45
N PRO A 61 20.81 -6.12 11.78
CA PRO A 61 21.86 -6.73 12.59
C PRO A 61 22.20 -8.13 12.09
N VAL A 62 23.48 -8.45 11.96
CA VAL A 62 23.99 -9.71 11.39
C VAL A 62 23.37 -10.94 12.06
N ASP A 63 23.18 -10.86 13.38
CA ASP A 63 22.62 -11.94 14.20
C ASP A 63 21.09 -12.09 14.05
N LEU A 64 20.38 -11.02 13.70
CA LEU A 64 18.92 -11.04 13.54
C LEU A 64 18.52 -11.95 12.37
N LYS A 65 19.28 -11.93 11.28
CA LYS A 65 19.05 -12.80 10.12
C LYS A 65 19.19 -14.29 10.48
N ALA A 66 20.20 -14.63 11.28
CA ALA A 66 20.44 -16.00 11.71
C ALA A 66 19.30 -16.50 12.61
N LYS A 67 18.89 -15.68 13.58
CA LYS A 67 17.76 -15.97 14.48
C LYS A 67 16.44 -16.17 13.73
N LEU A 68 16.10 -15.28 12.80
CA LEU A 68 14.89 -15.39 11.99
C LEU A 68 14.85 -16.72 11.20
N ARG A 69 15.98 -17.12 10.60
CA ARG A 69 16.06 -18.39 9.86
C ARG A 69 15.94 -19.62 10.77
N ALA A 70 16.45 -19.55 12.00
CA ALA A 70 16.31 -20.63 12.96
C ALA A 70 14.85 -20.81 13.39
N CYS A 71 14.12 -19.72 13.66
CA CYS A 71 12.69 -19.78 13.99
C CYS A 71 11.86 -20.40 12.86
N LEU A 72 12.05 -19.97 11.62
CA LEU A 72 11.28 -20.45 10.47
C LEU A 72 11.55 -21.93 10.11
N LYS A 73 12.72 -22.47 10.46
CA LYS A 73 13.05 -23.89 10.22
C LYS A 73 12.45 -24.84 11.25
N ASN A 74 12.05 -24.33 12.42
CA ASN A 74 11.42 -25.08 13.50
C ASN A 74 9.90 -24.86 13.55
N SER A 75 9.31 -24.31 12.47
CA SER A 75 7.87 -24.06 12.30
C SER A 75 7.23 -25.12 11.42
#